data_AF-A0A7Y5WDG7-F1
#
_entry.id   AF-A0A7Y5WDG7-F1
#
_cell.length_a   1.000
_cell.length_b   1.000
_cell.length_c   1.000
_cell.angle_alpha   90.00
_cell.angle_beta   90.00
_cell.angle_gamma   90.00
#
_symmetry.space_group_name_H-M   'P 1'
#
loop_
_entity.id
_entity.type
_entity.pdbx_description
1 polymer ?
#
loop_
_entity_poly.entity_id
_entity_poly.type
_entity_poly.pdbx_seq_one_letter_code
_entity_poly.pdbx_strand_id
1 'polypeptide(L)'
;MNKWKIAFWYCLTLLVAVTVFSVYSIIDHGVTMTYQNEGYTDTENDLDQLIEIINETDLTKSAIKSELKDHRLFEYMDFNSDTISLDRVSLIFETDKLKNVTKQW
;
A
#
# COMPACT_ATOMS: atom_id res chain seq x y z
N MET A 1 5.50 -2.72 57.81
CA MET A 1 6.14 -3.05 56.51
C MET A 1 7.14 -1.95 56.16
N ASN A 2 8.39 -2.29 55.78
CA ASN A 2 9.45 -1.28 55.58
C ASN A 2 9.11 -0.37 54.39
N LYS A 3 9.16 0.95 54.57
CA LYS A 3 8.84 1.97 53.55
C LYS A 3 9.62 1.74 52.24
N TRP A 4 10.88 1.33 52.35
CA TRP A 4 11.74 0.99 51.22
C TRP A 4 11.27 -0.23 50.43
N LYS A 5 10.73 -1.25 51.11
CA LYS A 5 10.18 -2.43 50.42
C LYS A 5 8.95 -2.07 49.60
N ILE A 6 8.09 -1.19 50.12
CA ILE A 6 6.88 -0.75 49.42
C ILE A 6 7.25 0.06 48.17
N ALA A 7 8.17 1.02 48.31
CA ALA A 7 8.66 1.81 47.18
C ALA A 7 9.28 0.93 46.09
N PHE A 8 10.06 -0.09 46.48
CA PHE A 8 10.63 -1.05 45.55
C PHE A 8 9.55 -1.77 44.71
N TRP A 9 8.50 -2.27 45.35
CA TRP A 9 7.42 -2.97 44.63
C TRP A 9 6.67 -2.04 43.68
N TYR A 10 6.41 -0.78 44.06
CA TYR A 10 5.81 0.19 43.14
C TYR A 10 6.69 0.45 41.91
N CYS A 11 7.99 0.68 42.11
CA CYS A 11 8.93 0.87 41.00
C CYS A 11 9.00 -0.38 40.12
N LEU A 12 9.01 -1.58 40.71
CA LEU A 12 9.06 -2.83 39.96
C LEU A 12 7.79 -3.05 39.14
N THR A 13 6.61 -2.83 39.72
CA THR A 13 5.34 -2.95 38.99
C THR A 13 5.26 -1.93 37.84
N LEU A 14 5.69 -0.69 38.09
CA LEU A 14 5.73 0.33 37.04
C LEU A 14 6.70 -0.06 35.92
N LEU A 15 7.89 -0.55 36.28
CA LEU A 15 8.88 -1.01 35.31
C LEU A 15 8.30 -2.14 34.44
N VAL A 16 7.69 -3.15 35.06
CA VAL A 16 7.06 -4.26 34.33
C VAL A 16 5.95 -3.77 33.41
N ALA A 17 5.07 -2.87 33.89
CA ALA A 17 3.99 -2.31 33.08
C ALA A 17 4.54 -1.55 31.86
N VAL A 18 5.55 -0.69 32.05
CA VAL A 18 6.20 0.05 30.96
C VAL A 18 6.88 -0.91 29.98
N THR A 19 7.56 -1.96 30.46
CA THR A 19 8.20 -2.93 29.57
C THR A 19 7.17 -3.66 28.70
N VAL A 20 6.07 -4.13 29.29
CA VAL A 20 5.01 -4.83 28.53
C VAL A 20 4.38 -3.89 27.50
N PHE A 21 4.07 -2.65 27.89
CA PHE A 21 3.52 -1.65 26.98
C PHE A 21 4.47 -1.33 25.82
N SER A 22 5.77 -1.12 26.11
CA SER A 22 6.77 -0.84 25.08
C SER A 22 6.91 -1.98 24.08
N VAL A 23 6.91 -3.24 24.54
CA VAL A 23 6.95 -4.41 23.64
C VAL A 23 5.73 -4.43 22.71
N TYR A 24 4.54 -4.18 23.26
CA TYR A 24 3.31 -4.09 22.46
C TYR A 24 3.42 -2.98 21.39
N SER A 25 3.84 -1.78 21.79
CA SER A 25 3.98 -0.64 20.86
C SER A 25 5.00 -0.90 19.75
N ILE A 26 6.10 -1.60 20.03
CA ILE A 26 7.09 -1.96 19.00
C ILE A 26 6.47 -2.88 17.95
N ILE A 27 5.67 -3.87 18.37
CA ILE A 27 4.99 -4.79 17.45
C ILE A 27 3.98 -4.02 16.59
N ASP A 28 3.16 -3.19 17.21
CA ASP A 28 2.13 -2.38 16.54
C ASP A 28 2.74 -1.41 15.50
N HIS A 29 3.84 -0.74 15.87
CA HIS A 29 4.59 0.11 14.94
C HIS A 29 5.21 -0.71 13.79
N GLY A 30 5.69 -1.93 14.06
CA GLY A 30 6.20 -2.83 13.03
C GLY A 30 5.15 -3.16 11.97
N VAL A 31 3.94 -3.53 12.43
CA VAL A 31 2.79 -3.80 11.54
C VAL A 31 2.42 -2.56 10.73
N THR A 32 2.33 -1.40 11.39
CA THR A 32 2.01 -0.13 10.73
C THR A 32 3.04 0.21 9.64
N MET A 33 4.33 0.05 9.93
CA MET A 33 5.41 0.29 8.98
C MET A 33 5.35 -0.66 7.78
N THR A 34 4.99 -1.93 7.99
CA THR A 34 4.78 -2.88 6.90
C THR A 34 3.67 -2.42 5.96
N TYR A 35 2.50 -2.06 6.49
CA TYR A 35 1.39 -1.57 5.66
C TYR A 35 1.70 -0.26 4.95
N GLN A 36 2.42 0.66 5.60
CA GLN A 36 2.87 1.89 4.96
C GLN A 36 3.83 1.59 3.79
N ASN A 37 4.78 0.68 4.02
CA ASN A 37 5.74 0.30 3.00
C ASN A 37 5.06 -0.39 1.81
N GLU A 38 4.13 -1.32 2.06
CA GLU A 38 3.30 -1.93 1.01
C GLU A 38 2.56 -0.86 0.20
N GLY A 39 1.88 0.08 0.87
CA GLY A 39 1.18 1.16 0.17
C GLY A 39 2.08 2.10 -0.64
N TYR A 40 3.31 2.36 -0.17
CA TYR A 40 4.30 3.10 -0.96
C TYR A 40 4.76 2.30 -2.18
N THR A 41 5.08 1.03 -2.01
CA THR A 41 5.49 0.14 -3.10
C THR A 41 4.38 0.01 -4.15
N ASP A 42 3.12 -0.16 -3.75
CA ASP A 42 1.99 -0.17 -4.68
C ASP A 42 1.91 1.14 -5.48
N THR A 43 2.11 2.28 -4.82
CA THR A 43 2.07 3.60 -5.46
C THR A 43 3.23 3.80 -6.43
N GLU A 44 4.43 3.33 -6.09
CA GLU A 44 5.61 3.37 -6.95
C GLU A 44 5.42 2.49 -8.19
N ASN A 45 4.91 1.27 -8.01
CA ASN A 45 4.61 0.36 -9.11
C ASN A 45 3.57 0.95 -10.08
N ASP A 46 2.49 1.53 -9.56
CA ASP A 46 1.49 2.22 -10.38
C ASP A 46 2.10 3.39 -11.15
N LEU A 47 3.02 4.15 -10.54
CA LEU A 47 3.70 5.26 -11.20
C LEU A 47 4.60 4.76 -12.35
N ASP A 48 5.39 3.72 -12.11
CA ASP A 48 6.26 3.12 -13.11
C ASP A 48 5.45 2.59 -14.30
N GLN A 49 4.32 1.93 -14.04
CA GLN A 49 3.42 1.48 -15.09
C GLN A 49 2.78 2.62 -15.86
N LEU A 50 2.40 3.71 -15.19
CA LEU A 50 1.90 4.90 -15.88
C LEU A 50 2.98 5.51 -16.78
N ILE A 51 4.24 5.52 -16.33
CA ILE A 51 5.39 5.98 -17.13
C ILE A 51 5.54 5.11 -18.39
N GLU A 52 5.51 3.79 -18.26
CA GLU A 52 5.57 2.84 -19.38
C GLU A 52 4.38 3.05 -20.35
N ILE A 53 3.16 3.08 -19.83
CA ILE A 53 1.94 3.32 -20.61
C ILE A 53 2.04 4.62 -21.41
N ILE A 54 2.46 5.72 -20.79
CA ILE A 54 2.50 7.04 -21.43
C ILE A 54 3.62 7.13 -22.47
N ASN A 55 4.79 6.54 -22.19
CA ASN A 55 5.96 6.72 -23.04
C ASN A 55 6.06 5.67 -24.16
N GLU A 56 5.54 4.47 -23.94
CA GLU A 56 5.80 3.31 -24.81
C GLU A 56 4.58 2.86 -25.62
N THR A 57 3.37 3.31 -25.26
CA THR A 57 2.14 2.93 -25.97
C THR A 57 1.53 4.08 -26.76
N ASP A 58 0.65 3.76 -27.71
CA ASP A 58 -0.18 4.74 -28.41
C ASP A 58 -1.46 5.12 -27.63
N LEU A 59 -1.47 4.75 -26.34
CA LEU A 59 -2.56 4.90 -25.37
C LEU A 59 -3.83 4.12 -25.73
N THR A 60 -3.78 3.19 -26.69
CA THR A 60 -4.94 2.33 -26.98
C THR A 60 -5.12 1.28 -25.90
N LYS A 61 -6.38 0.84 -25.69
CA LYS A 61 -6.71 -0.18 -24.70
C LYS A 61 -5.97 -1.50 -24.99
N SER A 62 -5.80 -1.84 -26.26
CA SER A 62 -5.07 -3.04 -26.69
C SER A 62 -3.56 -2.98 -26.42
N ALA A 63 -2.91 -1.84 -26.67
CA ALA A 63 -1.49 -1.67 -26.37
C ALA A 63 -1.24 -1.70 -24.86
N ILE A 64 -2.05 -0.99 -24.09
CA ILE A 64 -1.98 -0.98 -22.62
C ILE A 64 -2.22 -2.38 -22.04
N LYS A 65 -3.16 -3.15 -22.60
CA LYS A 65 -3.36 -4.55 -22.20
C LYS A 65 -2.11 -5.41 -22.45
N SER A 66 -1.41 -5.19 -23.56
CA SER A 66 -0.17 -5.93 -23.86
C SER A 66 0.94 -5.58 -22.86
N GLU A 67 1.02 -4.32 -22.45
CA GLU A 67 2.01 -3.86 -21.48
C GLU A 67 1.73 -4.43 -20.09
N LEU A 68 0.45 -4.41 -19.68
CA LEU A 68 0.03 -4.92 -18.38
C LEU A 68 0.04 -6.45 -18.25
N LYS A 69 0.45 -7.21 -19.28
CA LYS A 69 0.37 -8.69 -19.27
C LYS A 69 1.08 -9.35 -18.07
N ASP A 70 2.16 -8.74 -17.61
CA ASP A 70 3.00 -9.23 -16.50
C ASP A 70 2.61 -8.56 -15.16
N HIS A 71 1.57 -7.72 -15.16
CA HIS A 71 1.05 -7.08 -13.96
C HIS A 71 0.49 -8.11 -12.98
N ARG A 72 0.80 -7.95 -11.69
CA ARG A 72 0.35 -8.86 -10.62
C ARG A 72 -1.17 -9.09 -10.59
N LEU A 73 -1.93 -8.04 -10.86
CA LEU A 73 -3.40 -8.06 -10.91
C LEU A 73 -4.00 -8.32 -12.30
N PHE A 74 -3.20 -8.62 -13.32
CA PHE A 74 -3.66 -8.71 -14.72
C PHE A 74 -4.88 -9.64 -14.91
N GLU A 75 -4.86 -10.81 -14.28
CA GLU A 75 -5.96 -11.79 -14.38
C GLU A 75 -7.28 -11.29 -13.78
N TYR A 76 -7.22 -10.29 -12.90
CA TYR A 76 -8.39 -9.70 -12.23
C TYR A 76 -8.86 -8.40 -12.89
N MET A 77 -8.13 -7.88 -13.89
CA MET A 77 -8.50 -6.66 -14.59
C MET A 77 -9.59 -6.92 -15.64
N ASP A 78 -10.61 -6.07 -15.65
CA ASP A 78 -11.64 -6.11 -16.69
C ASP A 78 -11.27 -5.20 -17.88
N PHE A 79 -10.59 -5.80 -18.86
CA PHE A 79 -10.24 -5.12 -20.12
C PHE A 79 -11.43 -4.87 -21.06
N ASN A 80 -12.61 -5.41 -20.79
CA ASN A 80 -13.81 -5.12 -21.57
C ASN A 80 -14.52 -3.86 -21.08
N SER A 81 -14.25 -3.43 -19.85
CA SER A 81 -14.74 -2.19 -19.26
C SER A 81 -14.03 -0.96 -19.83
N ASP A 82 -14.69 0.19 -19.77
CA ASP A 82 -14.07 1.50 -20.04
C ASP A 82 -13.20 2.00 -18.90
N THR A 83 -13.15 1.27 -17.79
CA THR A 83 -12.26 1.56 -16.67
C THR A 83 -11.49 0.31 -16.29
N ILE A 84 -10.16 0.41 -16.34
CA ILE A 84 -9.23 -0.63 -15.89
C ILE A 84 -8.60 -0.14 -14.58
N SER A 85 -8.57 -0.98 -13.56
CA SER A 85 -7.98 -0.65 -12.26
C SER A 85 -6.59 -1.27 -12.13
N LEU A 86 -5.61 -0.46 -11.72
CA LEU A 86 -4.32 -0.90 -11.20
C LEU A 86 -4.44 -1.06 -9.67
N ASP A 87 -3.35 -0.88 -8.91
CA ASP A 87 -3.39 -1.04 -7.45
C ASP A 87 -3.98 0.18 -6.72
N ARG A 88 -3.63 1.39 -7.16
CA ARG A 88 -3.99 2.69 -6.57
C ARG A 88 -4.60 3.66 -7.57
N VAL A 89 -4.60 3.36 -8.87
CA VAL A 89 -5.18 4.22 -9.91
C VAL A 89 -6.13 3.47 -10.83
N SER A 90 -7.03 4.22 -11.46
CA SER A 90 -7.92 3.78 -12.52
C SER A 90 -7.59 4.49 -13.82
N LEU A 91 -7.49 3.70 -14.87
CA LEU A 91 -7.33 4.11 -16.25
C LEU A 91 -8.71 4.17 -16.89
N ILE A 92 -9.14 5.36 -17.31
CA ILE A 92 -10.45 5.61 -17.93
C ILE A 92 -10.27 5.82 -19.42
N PHE A 93 -10.96 5.01 -20.21
CA PHE A 93 -10.90 4.98 -21.66
C PHE A 93 -12.13 5.63 -22.28
N GLU A 94 -11.93 6.29 -23.42
CA GLU A 94 -13.00 6.75 -24.29
C GLU A 94 -12.60 6.48 -25.74
N THR A 95 -13.49 5.86 -26.51
CA THR A 95 -13.23 5.54 -27.94
C THR A 95 -11.89 4.80 -28.13
N ASP A 96 -11.66 3.76 -27.32
CA ASP A 96 -10.46 2.89 -27.34
C ASP A 96 -9.14 3.53 -26.87
N LYS A 97 -9.11 4.80 -26.47
CA LYS A 97 -7.90 5.46 -25.97
C LYS A 97 -8.01 5.88 -24.51
N LEU A 98 -6.87 5.87 -23.81
CA LEU A 98 -6.76 6.41 -22.47
C LEU A 98 -7.08 7.90 -22.48
N LYS A 99 -8.12 8.28 -21.74
CA LYS A 99 -8.59 9.66 -21.62
C LYS A 99 -8.18 10.29 -20.30
N ASN A 100 -8.30 9.53 -19.21
CA ASN A 100 -8.06 10.07 -17.88
C ASN A 100 -7.47 9.00 -16.95
N VAL A 101 -6.69 9.46 -15.97
CA VAL A 101 -6.17 8.64 -14.88
C VAL A 101 -6.66 9.23 -13.57
N THR A 102 -7.30 8.41 -12.74
CA THR A 102 -7.88 8.86 -11.47
C THR A 102 -7.42 7.97 -10.33
N LYS A 103 -7.14 8.53 -9.16
CA LYS A 103 -6.82 7.73 -7.97
C LYS A 103 -8.00 6.89 -7.50
N GLN A 104 -7.68 5.69 -7.02
CA GLN A 104 -8.51 4.86 -6.16
C GLN A 104 -8.12 5.14 -4.70
N TRP A 105 -9.10 5.14 -3.80
CA TRP A 105 -8.90 5.48 -2.39
C TRP A 105 -8.96 4.22 -1.54
#